data_AF-A0A7J0GNS9-F1
#
_entry.id   AF-A0A7J0GNS9-F1
#
_cell.length_a   1.000
_cell.length_b   1.000
_cell.length_c   1.000
_cell.angle_alpha   90.00
_cell.angle_beta   90.00
_cell.angle_gamma   90.00
#
_symmetry.space_group_name_H-M   'P 1'
#
loop_
_entity.id
_entity.type
_entity.pdbx_description
1 polymer ?
#
loop_
_entity_poly.entity_id
_entity_poly.type
_entity_poly.pdbx_seq_one_letter_code
_entity_poly.pdbx_strand_id
1 'polypeptide(L)'
;MTSGVVGNFGMNEVAFGGSPEATELLATVVVIGFFLLISVFFVGSMEEAKKNMYAFSTTTYTGFQCTVSEETSEKFKGLPGVLWVLPDSYIDVKNKDYGGDKYINGEIIPCTYPTYQPKQRGQPKYESRRYERRRNGPPPVRKPRQEAPQSESASQ
;
A
#
# COMPACT_ATOMS: atom_id res chain seq x y z
N MET A 1 -6.15 10.01 -29.67
CA MET A 1 -6.47 9.50 -28.32
C MET A 1 -5.16 9.40 -27.58
N THR A 2 -4.82 10.38 -26.75
CA THR A 2 -3.62 10.30 -25.90
C THR A 2 -3.85 9.17 -24.89
N SER A 3 -3.07 8.10 -25.00
CA SER A 3 -3.10 6.98 -24.06
C SER A 3 -2.51 7.44 -22.73
N GLY A 4 -3.35 8.03 -21.87
CA GLY A 4 -2.97 8.34 -20.50
C GLY A 4 -2.80 7.06 -19.69
N VAL A 5 -1.75 7.00 -18.88
CA VAL A 5 -1.57 5.98 -17.85
C VAL A 5 -2.55 6.28 -16.72
N VAL A 6 -3.34 5.28 -16.34
CA VAL A 6 -4.16 5.32 -15.14
C VAL A 6 -3.24 4.96 -13.97
N GLY A 7 -2.96 5.94 -13.11
CA GLY A 7 -2.00 5.78 -12.02
C GLY A 7 -2.64 5.98 -10.65
N ASN A 8 -2.07 5.28 -9.67
CA ASN A 8 -2.34 5.43 -8.25
C ASN A 8 -1.06 5.93 -7.56
N PHE A 9 -1.18 7.01 -6.78
CA PHE A 9 -0.06 7.74 -6.20
C PHE A 9 -0.25 7.83 -4.69
N GLY A 10 0.64 7.17 -3.95
CA GLY A 10 0.68 7.23 -2.50
C GLY A 10 1.45 8.44 -2.01
N MET A 11 0.92 9.10 -0.99
CA MET A 11 1.58 10.18 -0.27
C MET A 11 1.96 9.75 1.14
N ASN A 12 2.96 10.41 1.71
CA ASN A 12 3.24 10.29 3.13
C ASN A 12 2.04 10.79 3.94
N GLU A 13 1.71 10.05 4.99
CA GLU A 13 0.68 10.48 5.93
C GLU A 13 1.15 11.77 6.62
N VAL A 14 0.36 12.83 6.48
CA VAL A 14 0.64 14.10 7.15
C VAL A 14 -0.14 14.10 8.45
N ALA A 15 0.57 14.00 9.57
CA ALA A 15 -0.04 14.05 10.89
C ALA A 15 -0.47 15.49 11.21
N PHE A 16 -1.78 15.73 11.21
CA PHE A 16 -2.36 16.98 11.71
C PHE A 16 -2.75 16.82 13.18
N GLY A 17 -2.43 17.80 14.02
CA GLY A 17 -3.00 17.89 15.37
C GLY A 17 -4.41 18.48 15.30
N GLY A 18 -5.38 17.90 16.01
CA GLY A 18 -6.76 18.41 16.02
C GLY A 18 -7.81 17.35 16.35
N SER A 19 -9.09 17.72 16.19
CA SER A 19 -10.19 16.75 16.23
C SER A 19 -10.14 15.84 14.99
N PRO A 20 -10.63 14.58 15.06
CA PRO A 20 -10.61 13.64 13.93
C PRO A 20 -11.23 14.23 12.65
N GLU A 21 -12.35 14.94 12.79
CA GLU A 21 -13.04 15.60 11.68
C GLU A 21 -12.18 16.69 11.01
N ALA A 22 -11.49 17.51 11.82
CA ALA A 22 -10.59 18.53 11.29
C ALA A 22 -9.38 17.91 10.60
N THR A 23 -8.86 16.78 11.14
CA THR A 23 -7.74 16.07 10.52
C THR A 23 -8.13 15.43 9.18
N GLU A 24 -9.35 14.90 9.03
CA GLU A 24 -9.84 14.34 7.75
C GLU A 24 -10.02 15.43 6.68
N LEU A 25 -10.60 16.58 7.05
CA LEU A 25 -10.74 17.72 6.14
C LEU A 25 -9.37 18.25 5.69
N LEU A 26 -8.42 18.40 6.62
CA LEU A 26 -7.07 18.86 6.30
C LEU A 26 -6.32 17.85 5.41
N ALA A 27 -6.40 16.56 5.71
CA ALA A 27 -5.80 15.52 4.87
C ALA A 27 -6.36 15.56 3.45
N THR A 28 -7.67 15.72 3.31
CA THR A 28 -8.35 15.82 2.01
C THR A 28 -7.87 17.04 1.22
N VAL A 29 -7.83 18.21 1.87
CA VAL A 29 -7.33 19.44 1.25
C VAL A 29 -5.86 19.32 0.84
N VAL A 30 -5.03 18.65 1.64
CA VAL A 30 -3.61 18.47 1.32
C VAL A 30 -3.39 17.51 0.16
N VAL A 31 -4.07 16.36 0.12
CA VAL A 31 -3.94 15.40 -0.99
C VAL A 31 -4.42 16.02 -2.31
N ILE A 32 -5.63 16.59 -2.31
CA ILE A 32 -6.21 17.24 -3.50
C ILE A 32 -5.36 18.45 -3.91
N GLY A 33 -4.99 19.30 -2.95
CA GLY A 33 -4.21 20.50 -3.19
C GLY A 33 -2.82 20.21 -3.76
N PHE A 34 -2.13 19.21 -3.22
CA PHE A 34 -0.83 18.77 -3.74
C PHE A 34 -0.91 18.31 -5.19
N PHE A 35 -1.88 17.44 -5.50
CA PHE A 35 -2.08 16.97 -6.87
C PHE A 35 -2.39 18.13 -7.84
N LEU A 36 -3.32 19.03 -7.48
CA LEU A 36 -3.69 20.15 -8.33
C LEU A 36 -2.51 21.10 -8.56
N LEU A 37 -1.73 21.40 -7.51
CA LEU A 37 -0.55 22.24 -7.60
C LEU A 37 0.47 21.67 -8.59
N ILE A 38 0.80 20.38 -8.45
CA ILE A 38 1.81 19.72 -9.30
C ILE A 38 1.31 19.55 -10.73
N SER A 39 0.04 19.18 -10.90
CA SER A 39 -0.55 19.05 -12.23
C SER A 39 -0.55 20.39 -12.96
N VAL A 40 -0.89 21.49 -12.28
CA VAL A 40 -0.77 22.83 -12.87
C VAL A 40 0.67 23.17 -13.19
N PHE A 41 1.64 22.78 -12.36
CA PHE A 41 3.06 23.01 -12.65
C PHE A 41 3.53 22.30 -13.93
N PHE A 42 3.08 21.07 -14.19
CA PHE A 42 3.48 20.31 -15.38
C PHE A 42 2.64 20.59 -16.63
N VAL A 43 1.33 20.75 -16.47
CA VAL A 43 0.36 20.88 -17.57
C VAL A 43 0.03 22.35 -17.86
N GLY A 44 0.18 23.23 -16.88
CA GLY A 44 -0.10 24.67 -17.01
C GLY A 44 -1.58 25.05 -16.87
N SER A 45 -2.49 24.10 -16.65
CA SER A 45 -3.94 24.36 -16.57
C SER A 45 -4.59 23.72 -15.35
N MET A 46 -5.32 24.53 -14.58
CA MET A 46 -6.12 24.07 -13.43
C MET A 46 -7.33 23.24 -13.87
N GLU A 47 -7.92 23.59 -15.01
CA GLU A 47 -9.09 22.89 -15.54
C GLU A 47 -8.73 21.47 -16.01
N GLU A 48 -7.55 21.31 -16.59
CA GLU A 48 -7.04 20.01 -16.99
C GLU A 48 -6.61 19.18 -15.77
N ALA A 49 -5.95 19.81 -14.80
CA ALA A 49 -5.63 19.16 -13.52
C ALA A 49 -6.89 18.57 -12.86
N LYS A 50 -7.95 19.35 -12.73
CA LYS A 50 -9.21 18.89 -12.12
C LYS A 50 -9.87 17.73 -12.86
N LYS A 51 -9.72 17.64 -14.19
CA LYS A 51 -10.26 16.54 -15.01
C LYS A 51 -9.44 15.27 -14.91
N ASN A 52 -8.14 15.41 -14.65
CA ASN A 52 -7.22 14.28 -14.63
C ASN A 52 -7.32 13.46 -13.34
N MET A 53 -7.67 14.06 -12.20
CA MET A 53 -7.96 13.31 -10.98
C MET A 53 -9.37 12.73 -11.06
N TYR A 54 -9.51 11.44 -10.80
CA TYR A 54 -10.82 10.78 -10.79
C TYR A 54 -11.17 10.18 -9.42
N ALA A 55 -10.18 9.92 -8.57
CA ALA A 55 -10.41 9.41 -7.23
C ALA A 55 -9.23 9.73 -6.28
N PHE A 56 -9.46 9.63 -4.98
CA PHE A 56 -8.42 9.74 -3.95
C PHE A 56 -8.86 9.00 -2.69
N SER A 57 -7.95 8.83 -1.72
CA SER A 57 -8.30 8.36 -0.38
C SER A 57 -7.45 9.07 0.65
N THR A 58 -8.02 9.25 1.84
CA THR A 58 -7.33 9.74 3.05
C THR A 58 -7.50 8.80 4.23
N THR A 59 -8.22 7.69 4.04
CA THR A 59 -8.58 6.73 5.11
C THR A 59 -7.93 5.36 4.89
N THR A 60 -8.19 4.72 3.75
CA THR A 60 -7.65 3.39 3.44
C THR A 60 -6.17 3.47 3.06
N TYR A 61 -5.81 4.54 2.38
CA TYR A 61 -4.45 4.98 2.11
C TYR A 61 -4.50 6.51 1.97
N THR A 62 -3.36 7.18 2.09
CA THR A 62 -3.25 8.62 1.80
C THR A 62 -2.68 8.76 0.39
N GLY A 63 -3.49 9.21 -0.56
CA GLY A 63 -3.05 9.28 -1.96
C GLY A 63 -4.16 9.65 -2.93
N PHE A 64 -3.80 9.82 -4.20
CA PHE A 64 -4.71 10.18 -5.27
C PHE A 64 -4.53 9.30 -6.50
N GLN A 65 -5.56 9.27 -7.33
CA GLN A 65 -5.64 8.48 -8.55
C GLN A 65 -5.96 9.41 -9.72
N CYS A 66 -5.13 9.36 -10.76
CA CYS A 66 -5.25 10.27 -11.90
C CYS A 66 -4.83 9.65 -13.23
N THR A 67 -5.30 10.25 -14.33
CA THR A 67 -4.90 9.93 -15.69
C THR A 67 -3.87 10.94 -16.16
N VAL A 68 -2.64 10.50 -16.37
CA VAL A 68 -1.52 11.35 -16.83
C VAL A 68 -0.67 10.63 -17.87
N SER A 69 0.18 11.34 -18.60
CA SER A 69 1.16 10.69 -19.48
C SER A 69 2.21 9.93 -18.67
N GLU A 70 2.82 8.90 -19.26
CA GLU A 70 3.90 8.13 -18.64
C GLU A 70 5.06 9.05 -18.22
N GLU A 71 5.47 10.00 -19.07
CA GLU A 71 6.49 11.00 -18.76
C GLU A 71 6.16 11.83 -17.51
N THR A 72 4.90 12.23 -17.35
CA THR A 72 4.48 12.98 -16.16
C THR A 72 4.47 12.09 -14.93
N SER A 73 4.04 10.83 -15.06
CA SER A 73 4.03 9.85 -13.96
C SER A 73 5.43 9.61 -13.36
N GLU A 74 6.47 9.63 -14.20
CA GLU A 74 7.85 9.47 -13.73
C GLU A 74 8.33 10.67 -12.91
N LYS A 75 7.92 11.89 -13.27
CA LYS A 75 8.28 13.11 -12.53
C LYS A 75 7.76 13.10 -11.10
N PHE A 76 6.64 12.41 -10.83
CA PHE A 76 6.11 12.26 -9.46
C PHE A 76 7.02 11.42 -8.54
N LYS A 77 7.77 10.45 -9.07
CA LYS A 77 8.61 9.55 -8.25
C LYS A 77 9.71 10.28 -7.48
N GLY A 78 10.13 11.46 -7.94
CA GLY A 78 11.17 12.27 -7.32
C GLY A 78 10.64 13.39 -6.40
N LEU A 79 9.32 13.56 -6.29
CA LEU A 79 8.75 14.67 -5.52
C LEU A 79 8.72 14.35 -4.02
N PRO A 80 9.07 15.32 -3.16
CA PRO A 80 8.98 15.14 -1.73
C PRO A 80 7.51 14.92 -1.33
N GLY A 81 7.27 13.88 -0.53
CA GLY A 81 5.92 13.51 -0.09
C GLY A 81 5.27 12.40 -0.91
N VAL A 82 5.78 12.07 -2.10
CA VAL A 82 5.32 10.89 -2.87
C VAL A 82 6.05 9.65 -2.38
N LEU A 83 5.29 8.62 -1.99
CA LEU A 83 5.82 7.36 -1.47
C LEU A 83 5.91 6.27 -2.55
N TRP A 84 4.88 6.17 -3.39
CA TRP A 84 4.82 5.18 -4.46
C TRP A 84 4.00 5.69 -5.65
N VAL A 85 4.39 5.25 -6.85
CA VAL A 85 3.68 5.50 -8.10
C VAL A 85 3.44 4.15 -8.75
N LEU A 86 2.18 3.73 -8.81
CA LEU A 86 1.79 2.40 -9.31
C LEU A 86 0.74 2.54 -10.42
N PRO A 87 0.72 1.64 -11.41
CA PRO A 87 -0.44 1.50 -12.30
C PRO A 87 -1.67 1.18 -11.47
N ASP A 88 -2.79 1.86 -11.76
CA ASP A 88 -4.01 1.60 -11.01
C ASP A 88 -4.76 0.36 -11.53
N SER A 89 -5.64 -0.19 -10.69
CA SER A 89 -6.42 -1.38 -11.02
C SER A 89 -7.83 -1.28 -10.47
N TYR A 90 -8.78 -1.94 -11.14
CA TYR A 90 -10.16 -1.95 -10.67
C TYR A 90 -10.28 -2.72 -9.36
N ILE A 91 -10.90 -2.09 -8.35
CA ILE A 91 -11.39 -2.78 -7.15
C ILE A 91 -12.61 -3.63 -7.49
N ASP A 92 -13.45 -3.15 -8.42
CA ASP A 92 -14.58 -3.89 -8.98
C ASP A 92 -14.51 -3.90 -10.50
N VAL A 93 -14.05 -5.02 -11.04
CA VAL A 93 -13.89 -5.24 -12.49
C VAL A 93 -15.23 -5.17 -13.23
N LYS A 94 -16.33 -5.58 -12.59
CA LYS A 94 -17.65 -5.63 -13.25
C LYS A 94 -18.19 -4.23 -13.49
N ASN A 95 -18.06 -3.36 -12.48
CA ASN A 95 -18.50 -1.97 -12.56
C ASN A 95 -17.41 -1.01 -13.06
N LYS A 96 -16.20 -1.53 -13.34
CA LYS A 96 -15.00 -0.74 -13.71
C LYS A 96 -14.72 0.37 -12.70
N ASP A 97 -14.84 0.05 -11.42
CA ASP A 97 -14.58 0.99 -10.34
C ASP A 97 -13.14 0.82 -9.84
N TYR A 98 -12.42 1.93 -9.73
CA TYR A 98 -11.07 1.99 -9.17
C TYR A 98 -11.08 2.13 -7.64
N GLY A 99 -12.24 2.38 -7.04
CA GLY A 99 -12.36 2.63 -5.61
C GLY A 99 -12.01 4.08 -5.23
N GLY A 100 -11.78 4.30 -3.94
CA GLY A 100 -11.54 5.64 -3.40
C GLY A 100 -12.78 6.54 -3.44
N ASP A 101 -12.62 7.73 -2.87
CA ASP A 101 -13.59 8.81 -2.97
C ASP A 101 -13.47 9.44 -4.36
N LYS A 102 -14.57 9.47 -5.11
CA LYS A 102 -14.55 9.97 -6.49
C LYS A 102 -14.42 11.48 -6.47
N TYR A 103 -13.60 12.00 -7.38
CA TYR A 103 -13.42 13.42 -7.59
C TYR A 103 -13.89 13.80 -9.00
N ILE A 104 -14.90 14.66 -9.08
CA ILE A 104 -15.50 15.10 -10.35
C ILE A 104 -15.44 16.63 -10.39
N ASN A 105 -14.40 17.18 -10.99
CA ASN A 105 -14.21 18.62 -11.19
C ASN A 105 -14.32 19.50 -9.91
N GLY A 106 -14.08 18.93 -8.73
CA GLY A 106 -14.20 19.63 -7.44
C GLY A 106 -15.32 19.10 -6.55
N GLU A 107 -16.23 18.30 -7.10
CA GLU A 107 -17.22 17.56 -6.32
C GLU A 107 -16.63 16.25 -5.82
N ILE A 108 -16.82 15.94 -4.54
CA ILE A 108 -16.33 14.72 -3.90
C ILE A 108 -17.53 13.81 -3.63
N ILE A 109 -17.50 12.60 -4.18
CA ILE A 109 -18.50 11.56 -3.92
C ILE A 109 -17.83 10.49 -3.07
N PRO A 110 -18.23 10.32 -1.80
CA PRO A 110 -17.63 9.34 -0.90
C PRO A 110 -17.68 7.92 -1.46
N CYS A 111 -16.62 7.16 -1.18
CA CYS A 111 -16.50 5.75 -1.51
C CYS A 111 -17.63 4.94 -0.85
N THR A 112 -18.26 4.04 -1.62
CA THR A 112 -19.32 3.16 -1.12
C THR A 112 -18.78 1.84 -0.53
N TYR A 113 -17.50 1.54 -0.74
CA TYR A 113 -16.88 0.32 -0.23
C TYR A 113 -16.50 0.50 1.25
N PRO A 114 -16.81 -0.47 2.12
CA PRO A 114 -16.45 -0.38 3.53
C PRO A 114 -14.93 -0.43 3.67
N THR A 115 -14.37 0.47 4.48
CA THR A 115 -12.97 0.41 4.89
C THR A 115 -12.70 -0.94 5.55
N TYR A 116 -11.64 -1.63 5.13
CA TYR A 116 -11.25 -2.91 5.72
C TYR A 116 -11.00 -2.73 7.22
N GLN A 117 -11.88 -3.31 8.04
CA GLN A 117 -11.65 -3.38 9.47
C GLN A 117 -10.91 -4.69 9.78
N PRO A 118 -9.67 -4.63 10.29
CA PRO A 118 -8.97 -5.84 10.69
C PRO A 118 -9.81 -6.53 11.76
N LYS A 119 -10.24 -7.78 11.48
CA LYS A 119 -10.92 -8.61 12.48
C LYS A 119 -10.02 -8.66 13.71
N GLN A 120 -10.56 -8.28 14.88
CA GLN A 120 -9.86 -8.43 16.15
C GLN A 120 -9.31 -9.85 16.21
N ARG A 121 -7.97 -9.98 16.22
CA ARG A 121 -7.32 -11.28 16.37
C ARG A 121 -7.83 -11.85 17.69
N GLY A 122 -8.75 -12.82 17.62
CA GLY A 122 -9.12 -13.60 18.79
C GLY A 122 -7.84 -14.13 19.41
N GLN A 123 -7.76 -14.07 20.75
CA GLN A 123 -6.69 -14.67 21.54
C GLN A 123 -6.27 -16.00 20.91
N PRO A 124 -4.98 -16.22 20.57
CA PRO A 124 -4.57 -17.45 19.94
C PRO A 124 -4.96 -18.61 20.87
N LYS A 125 -5.93 -19.43 20.44
CA LYS A 125 -6.48 -20.56 21.23
C LYS A 125 -5.44 -21.68 21.47
N TYR A 126 -4.19 -21.47 21.08
CA TYR A 126 -3.12 -22.43 21.22
C TYR A 126 -1.78 -21.74 21.49
N GLU A 127 -1.66 -21.17 22.68
CA GLU A 127 -0.39 -20.73 23.24
C GLU A 127 0.37 -21.95 23.79
N SER A 128 0.74 -22.91 22.93
CA SER A 128 1.66 -23.97 23.33
C SER A 128 2.74 -24.15 22.28
N ARG A 129 3.99 -23.96 22.72
CA ARG A 129 5.24 -24.01 21.96
C ARG A 129 5.61 -22.72 21.22
N ARG A 130 5.60 -21.61 21.96
CA ARG A 130 6.66 -20.61 21.76
C ARG A 130 7.98 -21.33 22.04
N TYR A 131 8.70 -21.72 20.98
CA TYR A 131 10.08 -22.19 21.10
C TYR A 131 10.87 -21.04 21.70
N GLU A 132 11.08 -21.09 23.02
CA GLU A 132 12.02 -20.23 23.70
C GLU A 132 13.38 -20.62 23.11
N ARG A 133 13.89 -19.83 22.16
CA ARG A 133 15.30 -19.91 21.75
C ARG A 133 16.11 -19.49 22.98
N ARG A 134 16.30 -20.42 23.93
CA ARG A 134 17.24 -20.27 25.04
C ARG A 134 18.62 -20.20 24.41
N ARG A 135 19.05 -18.97 24.15
CA ARG A 135 20.34 -18.65 23.53
C ARG A 135 21.53 -19.00 24.43
N ASN A 136 21.29 -19.47 25.66
CA ASN A 136 22.33 -19.69 26.68
C ASN A 136 22.23 -21.08 27.34
N GLY A 137 22.28 -22.15 26.55
CA GLY A 137 22.43 -23.53 27.06
C GLY A 137 23.56 -24.25 26.34
N PRO A 138 24.39 -25.06 27.03
CA PRO A 138 25.53 -25.72 26.41
C PRO A 138 25.07 -26.66 25.28
N PRO A 139 25.85 -26.79 24.19
CA PRO A 139 25.45 -27.60 23.04
C PRO A 139 25.27 -29.06 23.47
N PRO A 140 24.25 -29.77 22.95
CA PRO A 140 24.03 -31.17 23.30
C PRO A 140 25.21 -32.03 22.84
N VAL A 141 25.77 -32.80 23.77
CA VAL A 141 26.88 -33.74 23.54
C VAL A 141 26.41 -34.82 22.55
N ARG A 142 27.09 -34.94 21.41
CA ARG A 142 26.87 -36.02 20.45
C ARG A 142 27.26 -37.35 21.10
N LYS A 143 26.31 -38.28 21.25
CA LYS A 143 26.61 -39.66 21.67
C LYS A 143 27.41 -40.39 20.56
N PRO A 144 28.42 -41.21 20.90
CA PRO A 144 29.16 -41.96 19.89
C PRO A 144 28.27 -43.01 19.21
N ARG A 145 28.43 -43.11 17.89
CA ARG A 145 27.79 -44.12 17.04
C ARG A 145 28.37 -45.49 17.38
N GLN A 146 27.54 -46.43 17.85
CA GLN A 146 27.93 -47.84 17.98
C GLN A 146 28.04 -48.44 16.57
N GLU A 147 29.23 -48.90 16.20
CA GLU A 147 29.46 -49.71 15.00
C GLU A 147 28.86 -51.11 15.20
N ALA A 148 28.07 -51.55 14.21
CA ALA A 148 27.64 -52.94 14.10
C ALA A 148 28.68 -53.73 13.27
N PRO A 149 28.93 -55.01 13.59
CA PRO A 149 30.12 -55.74 13.16
C PRO A 149 30.11 -56.12 11.67
N GLN A 150 31.31 -56.12 11.08
CA GLN A 150 31.60 -56.65 9.74
C GLN A 150 31.31 -58.15 9.69
N SER A 151 30.58 -58.60 8.66
CA SER A 151 30.54 -60.02 8.28
C SER A 151 31.64 -60.27 7.25
N GLU A 152 32.56 -61.16 7.64
CA GLU A 152 33.67 -61.63 6.81
C GLU A 152 33.20 -62.46 5.62
N SER A 153 34.08 -62.49 4.62
CA SER A 153 34.00 -63.19 3.34
C SER A 153 33.85 -64.71 3.47
N ALA A 154 33.21 -65.32 2.47
CA ALA A 154 33.54 -66.68 2.06
C ALA A 154 33.55 -66.76 0.53
N SER A 155 34.74 -67.01 -0.03
CA SER A 155 34.96 -67.39 -1.42
C SER A 155 34.74 -68.90 -1.58
N GLN A 156 34.05 -69.31 -2.64
CA GLN A 156 34.47 -70.32 -3.62
C GLN A 156 33.51 -70.30 -4.82
#